data_AF-A0AAN6KF83-F1
#
_entry.id   AF-A0AAN6KF83-F1
#
_cell.length_a   1.000
_cell.length_b   1.000
_cell.length_c   1.000
_cell.angle_alpha   90.00
_cell.angle_beta   90.00
_cell.angle_gamma   90.00
#
_symmetry.space_group_name_H-M   'P 1'
#
loop_
_entity.id
_entity.type
_entity.pdbx_description
1 polymer ?
#
loop_
_entity_poly.entity_id
_entity_poly.type
_entity_poly.pdbx_seq_one_letter_code
_entity_poly.pdbx_strand_id
1 'polypeptide(L)'
;MTHLDLFLQKGPPNGDLSTGLDELRRVILLDGIPANSDGMSELRIHVWLVLLNAPPLCTDTYLDLVRQGASPAYAKIRNDTFRTLTTDPLFRRRVTENSLTRVLNAIAWKLHDANEARVNGWMSPPTLGIPKSLDGTDNMFHSPASVSTRRGRGCDGYRGLGSWRR
;
A
#
# COMPACT_ATOMS: atom_id res chain seq x y z
N MET A 1 -5.08 16.39 21.71
CA MET A 1 -5.00 16.07 20.26
C MET A 1 -4.16 17.15 19.61
N THR A 2 -3.12 16.76 18.91
CA THR A 2 -2.23 17.68 18.18
C THR A 2 -2.94 18.23 16.93
N HIS A 3 -2.44 19.32 16.35
CA HIS A 3 -2.94 19.85 15.08
C HIS A 3 -2.87 18.80 13.96
N LEU A 4 -1.80 18.00 13.95
CA LEU A 4 -1.59 16.92 12.99
C LEU A 4 -2.65 15.80 13.13
N ASP A 5 -3.04 15.44 14.36
CA ASP A 5 -4.09 14.44 14.61
C ASP A 5 -5.41 14.86 13.93
N LEU A 6 -5.80 16.12 14.15
CA LEU A 6 -7.04 16.67 13.60
C LEU A 6 -6.98 16.76 12.08
N PHE A 7 -5.83 17.14 11.53
CA PHE A 7 -5.62 17.20 10.08
C PHE A 7 -5.76 15.82 9.44
N LEU A 8 -5.14 14.78 10.02
CA LEU A 8 -5.23 13.42 9.50
C LEU A 8 -6.64 12.83 9.60
N GLN A 9 -7.42 13.22 10.61
CA GLN A 9 -8.80 12.75 10.78
C GLN A 9 -9.80 13.46 9.85
N LYS A 10 -9.66 14.78 9.68
CA LYS A 10 -10.62 15.59 8.92
C LYS A 10 -10.26 15.75 7.45
N GLY A 11 -8.99 15.52 7.11
CA GLY A 11 -8.45 15.86 5.80
C GLY A 11 -8.27 17.38 5.62
N PRO A 12 -7.77 17.79 4.45
CA PRO A 12 -7.50 19.20 4.17
C PRO A 12 -8.78 20.04 4.08
N PRO A 13 -8.73 21.31 4.52
CA PRO A 13 -9.85 22.23 4.35
C PRO A 13 -10.21 22.36 2.87
N ASN A 14 -11.52 22.38 2.58
CA ASN A 14 -12.09 22.44 1.22
C ASN A 14 -11.81 21.23 0.31
N GLY A 15 -11.19 20.16 0.84
CA GLY A 15 -10.92 18.94 0.06
C GLY A 15 -9.79 19.07 -0.95
N ASP A 16 -9.01 20.16 -0.92
CA ASP A 16 -7.82 20.30 -1.77
C ASP A 16 -6.69 19.41 -1.27
N LEU A 17 -6.52 18.27 -1.94
CA LEU A 17 -5.51 17.28 -1.57
C LEU A 17 -4.07 17.75 -1.84
N SER A 18 -3.84 18.59 -2.85
CA SER A 18 -2.49 19.05 -3.18
C SER A 18 -1.99 20.00 -2.10
N THR A 19 -2.78 21.03 -1.81
CA THR A 19 -2.48 21.98 -0.73
C THR A 19 -2.41 21.27 0.62
N GLY A 20 -3.28 20.26 0.85
CA GLY A 20 -3.23 19.41 2.02
C GLY A 20 -1.93 18.62 2.18
N LEU A 21 -1.43 18.01 1.10
CA LEU A 21 -0.17 17.28 1.12
C LEU A 21 1.03 18.21 1.36
N ASP A 22 1.02 19.41 0.80
CA ASP A 22 2.08 20.38 1.03
C ASP A 22 2.11 20.88 2.47
N GLU A 23 0.93 21.13 3.06
CA GLU A 23 0.83 21.47 4.48
C GLU A 23 1.28 20.32 5.38
N LEU A 24 0.88 19.08 5.08
CA LEU A 24 1.33 17.89 5.80
C LEU A 24 2.87 17.76 5.78
N ARG A 25 3.48 17.91 4.59
CA ARG A 25 4.94 17.87 4.42
C ARG A 25 5.62 18.98 5.21
N ARG A 26 5.07 20.20 5.17
CA ARG A 26 5.58 21.36 5.91
C ARG A 26 5.56 21.11 7.42
N VAL A 27 4.44 20.63 7.96
CA VAL A 27 4.30 20.31 9.39
C VAL A 27 5.30 19.23 9.81
N ILE A 28 5.43 18.15 9.02
CA ILE A 28 6.40 17.08 9.33
C ILE A 28 7.84 17.60 9.30
N LEU A 29 8.17 18.47 8.34
CA LEU A 29 9.53 19.01 8.21
C LEU A 29 9.89 19.95 9.36
N LEU A 30 8.95 20.78 9.83
CA LEU A 30 9.20 21.78 10.87
C LEU A 30 9.05 21.20 12.28
N ASP A 31 7.98 20.43 12.52
CA ASP A 31 7.59 19.98 13.87
C ASP A 31 7.92 18.50 14.12
N GLY A 32 8.23 17.75 13.06
CA GLY A 32 8.39 16.29 13.13
C GLY A 32 7.06 15.56 13.32
N ILE A 33 7.15 14.25 13.54
CA ILE A 33 6.00 13.41 13.92
C ILE A 33 6.19 13.00 15.39
N PRO A 34 5.25 13.34 16.30
CA PRO A 34 5.33 12.97 17.71
C PRO A 34 5.58 11.47 17.90
N ALA A 35 6.56 11.13 18.73
CA ALA A 35 6.89 9.76 19.09
C ALA A 35 7.37 9.67 20.54
N ASN A 36 7.16 8.52 21.18
CA ASN A 36 7.67 8.27 22.53
C ASN A 36 9.18 7.94 22.52
N SER A 37 9.76 7.73 23.71
CA SER A 37 11.18 7.41 23.89
C SER A 37 11.66 6.18 23.10
N ASP A 38 10.75 5.24 22.84
CA ASP A 38 11.01 4.01 22.08
C ASP A 38 10.74 4.18 20.57
N GLY A 39 10.53 5.42 20.11
CA GLY A 39 10.26 5.78 18.72
C GLY A 39 8.86 5.40 18.22
N MET A 40 7.93 5.04 19.10
CA MET A 40 6.55 4.66 18.72
C MET A 40 5.67 5.88 18.54
N SER A 41 4.80 5.82 17.54
CA SER A 41 3.86 6.87 17.19
C SER A 41 2.62 6.27 16.57
N GLU A 42 1.45 6.63 17.10
CA GLU A 42 0.15 6.26 16.52
C GLU A 42 -0.11 6.97 15.18
N LEU A 43 0.65 8.06 14.89
CA LEU A 43 0.47 8.86 13.67
C LEU A 43 1.37 8.41 12.52
N ARG A 44 2.57 7.90 12.82
CA ARG A 44 3.56 7.57 11.78
C ARG A 44 3.01 6.62 10.72
N ILE A 45 2.23 5.61 11.11
CA ILE A 45 1.62 4.67 10.15
C ILE A 45 0.69 5.39 9.17
N HIS A 46 -0.17 6.28 9.65
CA HIS A 46 -1.10 7.04 8.81
C HIS A 46 -0.35 8.01 7.90
N VAL A 47 0.62 8.74 8.44
CA VAL A 47 1.44 9.68 7.69
C VAL A 47 2.21 8.97 6.58
N TRP A 48 2.85 7.84 6.87
CA TRP A 48 3.62 7.08 5.88
C TRP A 48 2.72 6.50 4.79
N LEU A 49 1.53 5.99 5.14
CA LEU A 49 0.57 5.53 4.14
C LEU A 49 0.16 6.67 3.18
N VAL A 50 -0.07 7.87 3.70
CA VAL A 50 -0.37 9.06 2.87
C VAL A 50 0.81 9.43 1.98
N LEU A 51 2.02 9.56 2.55
CA LEU A 51 3.20 10.00 1.80
C LEU A 51 3.69 8.97 0.76
N LEU A 52 3.49 7.67 1.03
CA LEU A 52 3.77 6.60 0.09
C LEU A 52 2.64 6.41 -0.94
N ASN A 53 1.56 7.19 -0.84
CA ASN A 53 0.33 7.00 -1.60
C ASN A 53 -0.14 5.52 -1.57
N ALA A 54 -0.06 4.92 -0.39
CA ALA A 54 -0.39 3.53 -0.16
C ALA A 54 -1.81 3.44 0.41
N PRO A 55 -2.82 3.09 -0.42
CA PRO A 55 -4.18 2.93 0.07
C PRO A 55 -4.29 1.72 1.01
N PRO A 56 -5.28 1.70 1.91
CA PRO A 56 -5.60 0.50 2.67
C PRO A 56 -5.83 -0.70 1.74
N LEU A 57 -5.17 -1.82 2.06
CA LEU A 57 -5.31 -3.06 1.32
C LEU A 57 -6.24 -4.01 2.08
N CYS A 58 -7.08 -4.74 1.34
CA CYS A 58 -7.90 -5.79 1.93
C CYS A 58 -7.02 -6.92 2.49
N THR A 59 -7.21 -7.22 3.77
CA THR A 59 -6.44 -8.26 4.48
C THR A 59 -6.49 -9.61 3.77
N ASP A 60 -7.62 -9.98 3.15
CA ASP A 60 -7.79 -11.25 2.46
C ASP A 60 -6.79 -11.42 1.30
N THR A 61 -6.48 -10.34 0.57
CA THR A 61 -5.48 -10.37 -0.50
C THR A 61 -4.10 -10.75 0.03
N TYR A 62 -3.74 -10.24 1.21
CA TYR A 62 -2.49 -10.62 1.86
C TYR A 62 -2.52 -12.07 2.36
N LEU A 63 -3.64 -12.51 2.94
CA LEU A 63 -3.78 -13.89 3.43
C LEU A 63 -3.69 -14.91 2.30
N ASP A 64 -4.25 -14.61 1.14
CA ASP A 64 -4.16 -15.49 -0.04
C ASP A 64 -2.72 -15.67 -0.51
N LEU A 65 -1.91 -14.60 -0.53
CA LEU A 65 -0.48 -14.68 -0.83
C LEU A 65 0.29 -15.50 0.21
N VAL A 66 -0.04 -15.35 1.50
CA VAL A 66 0.60 -16.14 2.57
C VAL A 66 0.27 -17.62 2.46
N ARG A 67 -0.97 -17.96 2.07
CA ARG A 67 -1.42 -19.36 1.90
C ARG A 67 -0.70 -20.10 0.78
N GLN A 68 -0.11 -19.40 -0.19
CA GLN A 68 0.68 -20.03 -1.26
C GLN A 68 1.97 -20.72 -0.75
N GLY A 69 2.42 -20.42 0.48
CA GLY A 69 3.61 -21.04 1.04
C GLY A 69 4.89 -20.48 0.43
N ALA A 70 5.96 -21.29 0.37
CA ALA A 70 7.29 -20.84 -0.03
C ALA A 70 7.37 -20.45 -1.52
N SER A 71 7.76 -19.21 -1.81
CA SER A 71 8.05 -18.73 -3.17
C SER A 71 9.38 -19.29 -3.70
N PRO A 72 9.66 -19.18 -5.02
CA PRO A 72 10.97 -19.53 -5.58
C PRO A 72 12.15 -18.77 -4.95
N ALA A 73 11.90 -17.61 -4.34
CA ALA A 73 12.92 -16.81 -3.66
C ALA A 73 13.06 -17.14 -2.16
N TYR A 74 12.27 -18.08 -1.61
CA TYR A 74 12.14 -18.31 -0.17
C TYR A 74 13.47 -18.57 0.54
N ALA A 75 14.35 -19.39 -0.03
CA ALA A 75 15.65 -19.69 0.57
C ALA A 75 16.53 -18.43 0.72
N LYS A 76 16.52 -17.54 -0.28
CA LYS A 76 17.23 -16.25 -0.20
C LYS A 76 16.61 -15.33 0.84
N ILE A 77 15.27 -15.25 0.85
CA ILE A 77 14.52 -14.46 1.84
C ILE A 77 14.88 -14.90 3.26
N ARG A 78 14.89 -16.22 3.56
CA ARG A 78 15.26 -16.74 4.89
C ARG A 78 16.67 -16.30 5.31
N ASN A 79 17.63 -16.41 4.40
CA ASN A 79 19.01 -15.99 4.65
C ASN A 79 19.13 -14.49 4.93
N ASP A 80 18.33 -13.66 4.27
CA ASP A 80 18.35 -12.20 4.44
C ASP A 80 17.59 -11.76 5.70
N THR A 81 16.45 -12.38 5.99
CA THR A 81 15.69 -12.09 7.22
C THR A 81 16.46 -12.48 8.46
N PHE A 82 17.21 -13.59 8.41
CA PHE A 82 18.05 -14.01 9.54
C PHE A 82 19.13 -12.99 9.88
N ARG A 83 19.63 -12.21 8.90
CA ARG A 83 20.73 -11.25 9.09
C ARG A 83 20.26 -9.81 9.28
N THR A 84 19.00 -9.50 8.97
CA THR A 84 18.43 -8.15 9.06
C THR A 84 18.30 -7.69 10.52
N LEU A 85 18.99 -6.58 10.86
CA LEU A 85 18.87 -5.88 12.15
C LEU A 85 18.99 -6.79 13.38
N THR A 86 19.84 -7.80 13.28
CA THR A 86 20.01 -8.84 14.31
C THR A 86 20.59 -8.32 15.62
N THR A 87 21.25 -7.16 15.58
CA THR A 87 21.87 -6.50 16.73
C THR A 87 20.98 -5.42 17.35
N ASP A 88 19.80 -5.13 16.82
CA ASP A 88 18.85 -4.15 17.36
C ASP A 88 17.82 -4.86 18.27
N PRO A 89 17.91 -4.71 19.60
CA PRO A 89 17.00 -5.39 20.52
C PRO A 89 15.55 -4.87 20.41
N LEU A 90 15.35 -3.58 20.11
CA LEU A 90 14.02 -2.99 19.97
C LEU A 90 13.33 -3.54 18.72
N PHE A 91 14.07 -3.66 17.63
CA PHE A 91 13.58 -4.27 16.39
C PHE A 91 13.18 -5.72 16.64
N ARG A 92 14.07 -6.54 17.22
CA ARG A 92 13.81 -7.97 17.47
C ARG A 92 12.63 -8.23 18.40
N ARG A 93 12.36 -7.32 19.33
CA ARG A 93 11.19 -7.40 20.21
C ARG A 93 9.88 -7.19 19.47
N ARG A 94 9.88 -6.40 18.38
CA ARG A 94 8.66 -5.97 17.66
C ARG A 94 8.44 -6.70 16.34
N VAL A 95 9.52 -7.04 15.65
CA VAL A 95 9.49 -7.64 14.32
C VAL A 95 10.13 -9.01 14.41
N THR A 96 9.30 -10.04 14.25
CA THR A 96 9.79 -11.42 14.23
C THR A 96 10.33 -11.74 12.84
N GLU A 97 11.32 -12.63 12.79
CA GLU A 97 11.85 -13.14 11.51
C GLU A 97 10.72 -13.75 10.65
N ASN A 98 9.75 -14.41 11.30
CA ASN A 98 8.58 -14.99 10.64
C ASN A 98 7.67 -13.94 10.01
N SER A 99 7.43 -12.78 10.66
CA SER A 99 6.62 -11.72 10.06
C SER A 99 7.32 -11.11 8.85
N LEU A 100 8.63 -10.87 8.95
CA LEU A 100 9.43 -10.36 7.85
C LEU A 100 9.49 -11.34 6.66
N THR A 101 9.72 -12.63 6.95
CA THR A 101 9.72 -13.71 5.95
C THR A 101 8.39 -13.76 5.21
N ARG A 102 7.26 -13.72 5.92
CA ARG A 102 5.93 -13.76 5.30
C ARG A 102 5.67 -12.59 4.38
N VAL A 103 6.00 -11.36 4.80
CA VAL A 103 5.78 -10.16 3.99
C VAL A 103 6.64 -10.20 2.72
N LEU A 104 7.93 -10.51 2.85
CA LEU A 104 8.83 -10.59 1.69
C LEU A 104 8.42 -11.71 0.73
N ASN A 105 8.03 -12.86 1.26
CA ASN A 105 7.58 -13.99 0.45
C ASN A 105 6.26 -13.71 -0.28
N ALA A 106 5.31 -13.02 0.36
CA ALA A 106 4.08 -12.58 -0.30
C ALA A 106 4.36 -11.61 -1.46
N ILE A 107 5.31 -10.69 -1.30
CA ILE A 107 5.74 -9.80 -2.38
C ILE A 107 6.45 -10.59 -3.49
N ALA A 108 7.27 -11.58 -3.14
CA ALA A 108 7.93 -12.44 -4.12
C ALA A 108 6.91 -13.19 -4.99
N TRP A 109 5.82 -13.71 -4.40
CA TRP A 109 4.70 -14.29 -5.16
C TRP A 109 4.04 -13.28 -6.08
N LYS A 110 3.70 -12.09 -5.57
CA LYS A 110 3.07 -11.05 -6.38
C LYS A 110 3.91 -10.65 -7.59
N LEU A 111 5.23 -10.56 -7.42
CA LEU A 111 6.17 -10.26 -8.51
C LEU A 111 6.33 -11.44 -9.47
N HIS A 112 6.34 -12.66 -8.96
CA HIS A 112 6.41 -13.87 -9.78
C HIS A 112 5.17 -14.00 -10.67
N ASP A 113 3.97 -13.87 -10.11
CA ASP A 113 2.70 -13.98 -10.85
C ASP A 113 2.62 -12.91 -11.95
N ALA A 114 3.03 -11.67 -11.65
CA ALA A 114 3.08 -10.59 -12.63
C ALA A 114 4.08 -10.88 -13.76
N ASN A 115 5.23 -11.47 -13.44
CA ASN A 115 6.20 -11.88 -14.46
C ASN A 115 5.68 -13.02 -15.33
N GLU A 116 5.07 -14.05 -14.74
CA GLU A 116 4.48 -15.18 -15.48
C GLU A 116 3.35 -14.71 -16.40
N ALA A 117 2.48 -13.83 -15.93
CA ALA A 117 1.41 -13.24 -16.74
C ALA A 117 2.00 -12.53 -17.98
N ARG A 118 3.04 -11.71 -17.78
CA ARG A 118 3.75 -11.00 -18.86
C ARG A 118 4.42 -11.97 -19.84
N VAL A 119 5.11 -12.99 -19.35
CA VAL A 119 5.83 -13.97 -20.20
C VAL A 119 4.85 -14.83 -21.00
N ASN A 120 3.73 -15.23 -20.40
CA ASN A 120 2.72 -16.08 -21.04
C ASN A 120 1.76 -15.29 -21.95
N GLY A 121 1.97 -13.98 -22.15
CA GLY A 121 1.12 -13.13 -22.98
C GLY A 121 -0.25 -12.82 -22.38
N TRP A 122 -0.48 -13.20 -21.11
CA TRP A 122 -1.69 -12.86 -20.37
C TRP A 122 -1.50 -11.48 -19.76
N MET A 123 -1.97 -10.42 -20.43
CA MET A 123 -2.10 -9.12 -19.78
C MET A 123 -3.12 -9.27 -18.65
N SER A 124 -2.68 -9.24 -17.40
CA SER A 124 -3.61 -9.21 -16.25
C SER A 124 -4.59 -8.04 -16.42
N PRO A 125 -5.86 -8.19 -15.99
CA PRO A 125 -6.76 -7.04 -15.87
C PRO A 125 -6.08 -5.95 -15.05
N PRO A 126 -6.27 -4.66 -15.39
CA PRO A 126 -5.46 -3.56 -14.87
C PRO A 126 -5.62 -3.46 -13.35
N THR A 127 -4.69 -4.07 -12.61
CA THR A 127 -4.56 -3.84 -11.18
C THR A 127 -3.66 -2.62 -11.04
N LEU A 128 -4.33 -1.46 -10.93
CA LEU A 128 -3.79 -0.11 -10.78
C LEU A 128 -3.39 0.57 -12.09
N GLY A 129 -4.06 1.69 -12.39
CA GLY A 129 -3.74 2.56 -13.51
C GLY A 129 -2.36 3.18 -13.32
N ILE A 130 -1.42 2.77 -14.16
CA ILE A 130 -0.18 3.51 -14.40
C ILE A 130 -0.60 4.88 -14.98
N PRO A 131 -0.18 6.02 -14.40
CA PRO A 131 -0.49 7.32 -15.00
C PRO A 131 0.07 7.38 -16.42
N LYS A 132 -0.83 7.44 -17.41
CA LYS A 132 -0.47 7.75 -18.79
C LYS A 132 -0.21 9.25 -18.87
N SER A 133 1.05 9.65 -18.88
CA SER A 133 1.45 10.96 -19.43
C SER A 133 2.97 10.99 -19.57
N LEU A 134 3.44 10.84 -20.82
CA LEU A 134 4.58 11.61 -21.35
C LEU A 134 4.82 11.41 -22.85
N ASP A 135 3.90 10.79 -23.59
CA ASP A 135 3.94 10.91 -25.05
C ASP A 135 2.55 11.18 -25.60
N GLY A 136 2.37 12.41 -26.06
CA GLY A 136 1.13 12.92 -26.62
C GLY A 136 0.95 12.41 -28.04
N THR A 137 0.21 11.31 -28.18
CA THR A 137 -0.42 10.95 -29.44
C THR A 137 -1.78 10.33 -29.15
N ASP A 138 -2.82 11.14 -29.32
CA ASP A 138 -4.21 10.70 -29.38
C ASP A 138 -4.39 9.74 -30.56
N ASN A 139 -4.87 8.53 -30.29
CA ASN A 139 -5.57 7.75 -31.31
C ASN A 139 -6.70 6.93 -30.68
N MET A 140 -7.86 7.58 -30.75
CA MET A 140 -9.21 7.08 -30.81
C MET A 140 -9.33 5.64 -31.34
N PHE A 141 -9.79 4.71 -30.50
CA PHE A 141 -10.41 3.46 -30.95
C PHE A 141 -11.63 3.14 -30.08
N HIS A 142 -12.78 3.04 -30.74
CA HIS A 142 -14.06 2.66 -30.16
C HIS A 142 -14.30 1.14 -30.23
N SER A 143 -14.94 0.64 -29.16
CA SER A 143 -15.87 -0.52 -29.09
C SER A 143 -15.28 -1.95 -29.08
N PRO A 144 -16.05 -2.99 -28.67
CA PRO A 144 -17.36 -3.04 -28.01
C PRO A 144 -17.37 -3.87 -26.70
N ALA A 145 -18.55 -3.92 -26.06
CA ALA A 145 -18.87 -4.62 -24.82
C ALA A 145 -18.47 -6.10 -24.77
N SER A 146 -17.96 -6.52 -23.61
CA SER A 146 -17.95 -7.92 -23.18
C SER A 146 -18.45 -8.00 -21.74
N VAL A 147 -19.71 -8.45 -21.59
CA VAL A 147 -20.28 -8.91 -20.32
C VAL A 147 -19.46 -10.12 -19.85
N SER A 148 -18.74 -9.96 -18.73
CA SER A 148 -18.17 -11.08 -17.99
C SER A 148 -18.68 -11.02 -16.56
N THR A 149 -19.67 -11.84 -16.27
CA THR A 149 -20.13 -12.18 -14.92
C THR A 149 -19.08 -13.07 -14.25
N ARG A 150 -18.08 -12.46 -13.64
CA ARG A 150 -17.34 -13.08 -12.54
C ARG A 150 -17.70 -12.35 -11.26
N ARG A 151 -18.42 -13.04 -10.38
CA ARG A 151 -18.60 -12.63 -8.98
C ARG A 151 -17.22 -12.61 -8.33
N GLY A 152 -16.55 -11.48 -8.40
CA GLY A 152 -15.43 -11.18 -7.52
C GLY A 152 -15.97 -11.22 -6.10
N ARG A 153 -15.35 -12.01 -5.23
CA ARG A 153 -15.53 -11.91 -3.79
C ARG A 153 -14.84 -10.61 -3.39
N GLY A 154 -15.55 -9.50 -3.61
CA GLY A 154 -15.07 -8.16 -3.36
C GLY A 154 -15.01 -7.92 -1.87
N CYS A 155 -13.91 -7.36 -1.41
CA CYS A 155 -13.88 -6.60 -0.19
C CYS A 155 -14.64 -5.28 -0.46
N ASP A 156 -15.97 -5.35 -0.53
CA ASP A 156 -16.83 -4.16 -0.55
C ASP A 156 -16.74 -3.52 0.84
N GLY A 157 -15.81 -2.58 0.97
CA GLY A 157 -15.52 -1.92 2.24
C GLY A 157 -15.07 -0.48 2.09
N TYR A 158 -15.42 0.23 1.02
CA TYR A 158 -15.40 1.70 0.94
C TYR A 158 -16.38 2.18 -0.14
N ARG A 159 -17.67 2.02 0.12
CA ARG A 159 -18.74 2.78 -0.55
C ARG A 159 -19.66 3.32 0.53
N GLY A 160 -19.52 4.61 0.85
CA GLY A 160 -20.48 5.30 1.73
C GLY A 160 -19.89 6.31 2.71
N LEU A 161 -19.15 7.32 2.24
CA LEU A 161 -19.07 8.62 2.93
C LEU A 161 -19.19 9.74 1.90
N GLY A 162 -20.39 9.81 1.32
CA GLY A 162 -20.84 10.94 0.52
C GLY A 162 -22.26 11.31 0.96
N SER A 163 -22.38 12.03 2.07
CA SER A 163 -23.53 12.87 2.40
C SER A 163 -23.26 13.68 3.66
N TRP A 164 -22.62 14.84 3.51
CA TRP A 164 -22.79 15.95 4.44
C TRP A 164 -23.66 17.00 3.73
N ARG A 165 -24.97 16.80 3.82
CA ARG A 165 -26.00 17.82 3.58
C ARG A 165 -27.08 17.68 4.66
N ARG A 166 -26.90 18.40 5.75
CA ARG A 166 -27.86 19.29 6.43
C ARG A 166 -27.37 19.56 7.85
#